data_AF-A0A962TN50-F1
#
_entry.id   AF-A0A962TN50-F1
#
_cell.length_a   1.000
_cell.length_b   1.000
_cell.length_c   1.000
_cell.angle_alpha   90.00
_cell.angle_beta   90.00
_cell.angle_gamma   90.00
#
_symmetry.space_group_name_H-M   'P 1'
#
loop_
_entity.id
_entity.type
_entity.pdbx_description
1 polymer ?
#
loop_
_entity_poly.entity_id
_entity_poly.type
_entity_poly.pdbx_seq_one_letter_code
_entity_poly.pdbx_strand_id
1 'polypeptide(L)'
;MSERLIHVSLPAQRLDLLEGQRVVTAYSVSTARNGPGEQRNSGCTPRGWHRIRLKIGAGQPLNTVFAGRRPTGEIYSHEWAVRYPERDWILTRILWLTGLESGYNRGGHCDTLRRFIYIHGCPDAAPMGEPLSHGCIRMSNLDVLDLFERVVAGDRVFIAD
;
A
#
# COMPACT_ATOMS: atom_id res chain seq x y z
N MET A 1 5.72 1.14 25.15
CA MET A 1 6.02 0.76 23.75
C MET A 1 6.20 2.05 22.97
N SER A 2 7.30 2.19 22.22
CA SER A 2 7.52 3.36 21.36
C SER A 2 6.46 3.43 20.27
N GLU A 3 6.03 4.65 19.89
CA GLU A 3 5.06 4.84 18.80
C GLU A 3 5.67 4.35 17.47
N ARG A 4 4.92 3.53 16.73
CA ARG A 4 5.26 3.10 15.37
C ARG A 4 4.63 4.03 14.35
N LEU A 5 5.42 4.45 13.36
CA LEU A 5 4.98 5.31 12.26
C LEU A 5 5.49 4.74 10.95
N ILE A 6 4.61 4.63 9.97
CA ILE A 6 5.00 4.46 8.58
C ILE A 6 5.09 5.83 7.94
N HIS A 7 6.25 6.16 7.37
CA HIS A 7 6.46 7.37 6.58
C HIS A 7 6.68 6.99 5.12
N VAL A 8 5.85 7.50 4.22
CA VAL A 8 5.97 7.26 2.77
C VAL A 8 6.37 8.56 2.10
N SER A 9 7.51 8.56 1.42
CA SER A 9 7.94 9.68 0.58
C SER A 9 7.60 9.38 -0.87
N LEU A 10 6.74 10.21 -1.48
CA LEU A 10 6.40 10.11 -2.89
C LEU A 10 7.59 10.46 -3.80
N PRO A 11 8.39 11.53 -3.57
CA PRO A 11 9.54 11.80 -4.44
C PRO A 11 10.61 10.72 -4.38
N ALA A 12 10.88 10.19 -3.19
CA ALA A 12 11.89 9.16 -3.00
C ALA A 12 11.40 7.74 -3.33
N GLN A 13 10.10 7.57 -3.61
CA GLN A 13 9.46 6.26 -3.80
C GLN A 13 9.88 5.25 -2.73
N ARG A 14 9.81 5.70 -1.48
CA ARG A 14 10.33 4.96 -0.32
C ARG A 14 9.33 4.97 0.84
N LEU A 15 9.24 3.84 1.52
CA LEU A 15 8.50 3.67 2.77
C LEU A 15 9.48 3.36 3.90
N ASP A 16 9.46 4.18 4.94
CA ASP A 16 10.22 3.98 6.18
C ASP A 16 9.27 3.54 7.30
N LEU A 17 9.67 2.51 8.04
CA LEU A 17 9.05 2.17 9.32
C LEU A 17 9.90 2.75 10.45
N LEU A 18 9.30 3.63 11.24
CA LEU A 18 9.93 4.28 12.37
C LEU A 18 9.39 3.72 13.69
N GLU A 19 10.27 3.65 14.68
CA GLU A 19 9.94 3.45 16.09
C GLU A 19 10.49 4.66 16.87
N GLY A 20 9.60 5.54 17.31
CA GLY A 20 9.99 6.87 17.77
C GLY A 20 10.63 7.68 16.65
N GLN A 21 11.87 8.14 16.82
CA GLN A 21 12.61 8.91 15.81
C GLN A 21 13.56 8.07 14.95
N ARG A 22 13.65 6.76 15.20
CA ARG A 22 14.60 5.88 14.52
C ARG A 22 13.93 5.16 13.37
N VAL A 23 14.52 5.24 12.18
CA VAL A 23 14.17 4.36 11.06
C VAL A 23 14.65 2.95 11.39
N VAL A 24 13.72 2.01 11.49
CA VAL A 24 13.99 0.60 11.78
C VAL A 24 14.29 -0.17 10.51
N THR A 25 13.57 0.16 9.44
CA THR A 25 13.70 -0.45 8.13
C THR A 25 13.12 0.48 7.07
N ALA A 26 13.56 0.27 5.83
CA ALA A 26 13.23 1.08 4.68
C ALA A 26 12.97 0.17 3.48
N TYR A 27 11.94 0.49 2.70
CA TYR A 27 11.54 -0.29 1.54
C TYR A 27 11.38 0.62 0.33
N SER A 28 11.78 0.10 -0.84
CA SER A 28 11.39 0.71 -2.11
C SER A 28 9.91 0.46 -2.34
N VAL A 29 9.18 1.47 -2.82
CA VAL A 29 7.76 1.35 -3.17
C VAL A 29 7.51 1.85 -4.60
N SER A 30 6.31 1.59 -5.11
CA SER A 30 5.80 2.23 -6.32
C SER A 30 4.42 2.84 -6.04
N THR A 31 4.34 4.17 -6.09
CA THR A 31 3.10 4.93 -5.86
C THR A 31 2.42 5.30 -7.17
N ALA A 32 1.36 6.12 -7.11
CA ALA A 32 0.57 6.46 -8.29
C ALA A 32 1.40 7.15 -9.38
N ARG A 33 1.23 6.70 -10.62
CA ARG A 33 1.76 7.39 -11.81
C ARG A 33 1.27 8.83 -11.92
N ASN A 34 0.02 9.07 -11.52
CA ASN A 34 -0.59 10.40 -11.56
C ASN A 34 -0.12 11.31 -10.39
N GLY A 35 0.84 10.85 -9.58
CA GLY A 35 1.41 11.62 -8.49
C GLY A 35 0.47 11.76 -7.28
N PRO A 36 0.71 12.79 -6.44
CA PRO A 36 -0.11 13.05 -5.26
C PRO A 36 -1.51 13.55 -5.60
N GLY A 37 -2.51 13.15 -4.79
CA GLY A 37 -3.88 13.66 -4.95
C GLY A 37 -4.95 12.84 -4.22
N GLU A 38 -5.92 13.57 -3.68
CA GLU A 38 -6.90 13.01 -2.75
C GLU A 38 -8.25 12.76 -3.43
N GLN A 39 -8.50 13.38 -4.59
CA GLN A 39 -9.79 13.31 -5.26
C GLN A 39 -10.12 11.89 -5.74
N ARG A 40 -11.38 11.49 -5.57
CA ARG A 40 -11.92 10.22 -6.07
C ARG A 40 -11.76 10.16 -7.59
N ASN A 41 -11.43 8.96 -8.09
CA ASN A 41 -11.18 8.68 -9.51
C ASN A 41 -9.99 9.42 -10.14
N SER A 42 -9.15 10.11 -9.35
CA SER A 42 -7.93 10.77 -9.86
C SER A 42 -6.82 9.81 -10.28
N GLY A 43 -6.82 8.58 -9.75
CA GLY A 43 -5.71 7.65 -9.87
C GLY A 43 -4.44 8.07 -9.10
N CYS A 44 -4.50 9.16 -8.31
CA CYS A 44 -3.38 9.67 -7.51
C CYS A 44 -3.24 8.97 -6.15
N THR A 45 -2.07 9.03 -5.54
CA THR A 45 -1.87 8.57 -4.15
C THR A 45 -2.23 9.71 -3.18
N PRO A 46 -3.16 9.51 -2.22
CA PRO A 46 -3.54 10.57 -1.28
C PRO A 46 -2.39 10.89 -0.32
N ARG A 47 -2.24 12.17 0.01
CA ARG A 47 -1.25 12.64 0.98
C ARG A 47 -1.83 12.78 2.38
N GLY A 48 -0.94 13.07 3.32
CA GLY A 48 -1.27 13.44 4.68
C GLY A 48 -1.40 12.25 5.62
N TRP A 49 -2.10 12.48 6.73
CA TRP A 49 -2.23 11.53 7.82
C TRP A 49 -3.29 10.48 7.57
N HIS A 50 -2.87 9.24 7.75
CA HIS A 50 -3.68 8.04 7.62
C HIS A 50 -3.43 7.12 8.82
N ARG A 51 -4.25 6.07 8.91
CA ARG A 51 -3.98 4.91 9.75
C ARG A 51 -4.26 3.62 9.01
N ILE A 52 -3.58 2.54 9.43
CA ILE A 52 -3.94 1.19 8.99
C ILE A 52 -5.29 0.84 9.61
N ARG A 53 -6.33 0.78 8.78
CA ARG A 53 -7.69 0.44 9.21
C ARG A 53 -7.87 -1.06 9.41
N LEU A 54 -7.30 -1.85 8.51
CA LEU A 54 -7.37 -3.31 8.48
C LEU A 54 -6.08 -3.91 7.90
N LYS A 55 -5.75 -5.10 8.38
CA LYS A 55 -4.69 -5.97 7.87
C LYS A 55 -5.36 -7.21 7.28
N ILE A 56 -5.07 -7.53 6.02
CA ILE A 56 -5.68 -8.67 5.31
C ILE A 56 -4.56 -9.55 4.73
N GLY A 57 -4.75 -10.87 4.83
CA GLY A 57 -3.81 -11.87 4.33
C GLY A 57 -2.96 -12.55 5.40
N ALA A 58 -3.21 -12.31 6.69
CA ALA A 58 -2.53 -13.04 7.77
C ALA A 58 -2.71 -14.56 7.60
N GLY A 59 -1.61 -15.31 7.72
CA GLY A 59 -1.58 -16.76 7.52
C GLY A 59 -1.75 -17.24 6.08
N GLN A 60 -1.97 -16.35 5.11
CA GLN A 60 -2.06 -16.74 3.70
C GLN A 60 -0.66 -16.98 3.12
N PRO A 61 -0.50 -17.92 2.18
CA PRO A 61 0.77 -18.15 1.49
C PRO A 61 1.32 -16.89 0.81
N LEU A 62 2.63 -16.85 0.62
CA LEU A 62 3.27 -15.85 -0.23
C LEU A 62 2.65 -15.90 -1.63
N ASN A 63 2.54 -14.75 -2.30
CA ASN A 63 1.96 -14.62 -3.64
C ASN A 63 0.45 -14.93 -3.74
N THR A 64 -0.26 -15.05 -2.61
CA THR A 64 -1.72 -15.17 -2.61
C THR A 64 -2.35 -14.00 -3.35
N VAL A 65 -3.26 -14.29 -4.29
CA VAL A 65 -3.98 -13.28 -5.06
C VAL A 65 -5.24 -12.85 -4.31
N PHE A 66 -5.49 -11.54 -4.27
CA PHE A 66 -6.69 -10.97 -3.68
C PHE A 66 -7.59 -10.31 -4.72
N ALA A 67 -8.89 -10.56 -4.62
CA ALA A 67 -9.93 -9.85 -5.35
C ALA A 67 -10.97 -9.33 -4.36
N GLY A 68 -11.31 -8.05 -4.44
CA GLY A 68 -12.27 -7.45 -3.51
C GLY A 68 -11.88 -7.61 -2.03
N ARG A 69 -10.56 -7.65 -1.73
CA ARG A 69 -9.97 -7.88 -0.40
C ARG A 69 -10.21 -9.28 0.19
N ARG A 70 -10.53 -10.26 -0.66
CA ARG A 70 -10.65 -11.67 -0.27
C ARG A 70 -9.63 -12.51 -1.04
N PRO A 71 -9.01 -13.52 -0.40
CA PRO A 71 -8.13 -14.44 -1.12
C PRO A 71 -8.95 -15.17 -2.19
N THR A 72 -8.42 -15.28 -3.41
CA THR A 72 -9.11 -15.98 -4.51
C THR A 72 -8.89 -17.49 -4.47
N GLY A 73 -7.91 -17.95 -3.69
CA GLY A 73 -7.39 -19.32 -3.73
C GLY A 73 -6.28 -19.51 -4.77
N GLU A 74 -6.03 -18.51 -5.62
CA GLU A 74 -4.92 -18.52 -6.57
C GLU A 74 -3.62 -18.08 -5.89
N ILE A 75 -2.51 -18.72 -6.28
CA ILE A 75 -1.15 -18.25 -6.00
C ILE A 75 -0.60 -17.70 -7.31
N TYR A 76 -0.14 -16.44 -7.28
CA TYR A 76 0.40 -15.77 -8.44
C TYR A 76 1.64 -16.51 -8.99
N SER A 77 1.71 -16.59 -10.31
CA SER A 77 2.87 -17.08 -11.06
C SER A 77 3.12 -16.17 -12.26
N HIS A 78 4.33 -16.24 -12.82
CA HIS A 78 4.68 -15.47 -14.01
C HIS A 78 3.76 -15.76 -15.21
N GLU A 79 3.34 -17.02 -15.37
CA GLU A 79 2.41 -17.45 -16.41
C GLU A 79 1.06 -16.71 -16.34
N TRP A 80 0.57 -16.44 -15.11
CA TRP A 80 -0.65 -15.64 -14.91
C TRP A 80 -0.47 -14.20 -15.36
N ALA A 81 0.69 -13.58 -15.12
CA ALA A 81 0.94 -12.23 -15.62
C ALA A 81 1.01 -12.17 -17.15
N VAL A 82 1.60 -13.17 -17.81
CA VAL A 82 1.61 -13.24 -19.28
C VAL A 82 0.19 -13.41 -19.83
N ARG A 83 -0.64 -14.21 -19.17
CA ARG A 83 -2.02 -14.48 -19.61
C ARG A 83 -2.98 -13.31 -19.37
N TYR A 84 -2.75 -12.53 -18.32
CA TYR A 84 -3.58 -11.38 -17.95
C TYR A 84 -2.71 -10.14 -17.68
N PRO A 85 -2.08 -9.57 -18.71
CA PRO A 85 -1.11 -8.48 -18.56
C PRO A 85 -1.72 -7.19 -18.02
N GLU A 86 -3.02 -6.98 -18.22
CA GLU A 86 -3.74 -5.77 -17.78
C GLU A 86 -4.38 -5.92 -16.39
N ARG A 87 -4.32 -7.10 -15.77
CA ARG A 87 -4.90 -7.30 -14.43
C ARG A 87 -4.05 -6.55 -13.39
N ASP A 88 -4.69 -5.70 -12.60
CA ASP A 88 -4.04 -5.09 -11.43
C ASP A 88 -3.95 -6.13 -10.31
N TRP A 89 -2.76 -6.68 -10.12
CA TRP A 89 -2.49 -7.75 -9.18
C TRP A 89 -2.28 -7.20 -7.77
N ILE A 90 -3.20 -7.55 -6.86
CA ILE A 90 -3.05 -7.32 -5.42
C ILE A 90 -2.63 -8.63 -4.77
N LEU A 91 -1.39 -8.69 -4.28
CA LEU A 91 -0.76 -9.92 -3.84
C LEU A 91 -0.36 -9.88 -2.36
N THR A 92 -0.18 -11.07 -1.81
CA THR A 92 0.51 -11.39 -0.55
C THR A 92 -0.13 -10.80 0.70
N ARG A 93 -0.12 -9.48 0.90
CA ARG A 93 -0.71 -8.80 2.06
C ARG A 93 -1.35 -7.48 1.63
N ILE A 94 -2.35 -7.04 2.39
CA ILE A 94 -3.00 -5.74 2.21
C ILE A 94 -3.07 -5.03 3.55
N LEU A 95 -2.50 -3.82 3.61
CA LEU A 95 -2.74 -2.84 4.66
C LEU A 95 -3.70 -1.78 4.11
N TRP A 96 -4.94 -1.82 4.56
CA TRP A 96 -5.96 -0.90 4.06
C TRP A 96 -5.96 0.39 4.86
N LEU A 97 -5.79 1.52 4.17
CA LEU A 97 -5.64 2.83 4.79
C LEU A 97 -6.98 3.55 4.94
N THR A 98 -7.10 4.35 5.99
CA THR A 98 -8.15 5.37 6.13
C THR A 98 -7.51 6.70 6.48
N GLY A 99 -7.95 7.77 5.81
CA GLY A 99 -7.48 9.12 6.08
C GLY A 99 -7.95 9.63 7.44
N LEU A 100 -7.20 10.56 8.01
CA LEU A 100 -7.47 11.16 9.30
C LEU A 100 -7.90 12.64 9.20
N GLU A 101 -7.71 13.27 8.03
CA GLU A 101 -7.89 14.71 7.83
C GLU A 101 -9.18 15.00 7.06
N SER A 102 -10.17 15.53 7.78
CA SER A 102 -11.50 15.81 7.25
C SER A 102 -11.46 16.81 6.10
N GLY A 103 -12.10 16.48 4.99
CA GLY A 103 -12.12 17.33 3.79
C GLY A 103 -10.84 17.26 2.97
N TYR A 104 -9.78 16.62 3.48
CA TYR A 104 -8.52 16.45 2.76
C TYR A 104 -8.33 15.03 2.25
N ASN A 105 -8.26 14.02 3.13
CA ASN A 105 -8.12 12.60 2.76
C ASN A 105 -9.20 11.71 3.44
N ARG A 106 -10.17 12.34 4.12
CA ARG A 106 -11.27 11.71 4.85
C ARG A 106 -12.60 12.40 4.54
N GLY A 107 -13.61 11.60 4.23
CA GLY A 107 -14.96 12.06 3.90
C GLY A 107 -15.14 12.52 2.45
N GLY A 108 -16.40 12.68 2.04
CA GLY A 108 -16.77 13.24 0.73
C GLY A 108 -16.08 12.58 -0.47
N HIS A 109 -15.62 13.42 -1.39
CA HIS A 109 -14.94 13.01 -2.63
C HIS A 109 -13.44 12.74 -2.45
N CYS A 110 -12.89 12.90 -1.24
CA CYS A 110 -11.47 12.71 -0.97
C CYS A 110 -11.16 11.53 -0.03
N ASP A 111 -12.19 10.75 0.32
CA ASP A 111 -12.08 9.69 1.32
C ASP A 111 -11.18 8.52 0.86
N THR A 112 -10.02 8.39 1.49
CA THR A 112 -9.03 7.35 1.19
C THR A 112 -9.55 5.93 1.35
N LEU A 113 -10.40 5.68 2.36
CA LEU A 113 -10.94 4.35 2.62
C LEU A 113 -11.89 3.92 1.49
N ARG A 114 -12.79 4.84 1.08
CA ARG A 114 -13.73 4.63 -0.04
C ARG A 114 -13.05 4.59 -1.40
N ARG A 115 -11.85 5.18 -1.51
CA ARG A 115 -10.97 5.08 -2.68
C ARG A 115 -10.16 3.78 -2.73
N PHE A 116 -10.28 2.91 -1.73
CA PHE A 116 -9.63 1.60 -1.70
C PHE A 116 -8.09 1.68 -1.78
N ILE A 117 -7.49 2.67 -1.12
CA ILE A 117 -6.04 2.84 -1.12
C ILE A 117 -5.40 1.86 -0.13
N TYR A 118 -4.43 1.11 -0.63
CA TYR A 118 -3.74 0.07 0.12
C TYR A 118 -2.21 0.26 0.05
N ILE A 119 -1.53 -0.31 1.04
CA ILE A 119 -0.15 -0.80 0.86
C ILE A 119 -0.27 -2.30 0.60
N HIS A 120 0.26 -2.80 -0.52
CA HIS A 120 0.09 -4.20 -0.90
C HIS A 120 1.25 -4.76 -1.74
N GLY A 121 1.34 -6.09 -1.80
CA GLY A 121 2.28 -6.78 -2.67
C GLY A 121 1.86 -6.71 -4.15
N CYS A 122 2.84 -6.71 -5.04
CA CYS A 122 2.63 -6.73 -6.49
C CYS A 122 3.54 -7.78 -7.15
N PRO A 123 3.38 -8.07 -8.46
CA PRO A 123 4.30 -8.95 -9.18
C PRO A 123 5.76 -8.55 -9.00
N ASP A 124 6.67 -9.52 -8.83
CA ASP A 124 8.09 -9.24 -8.60
C ASP A 124 8.78 -8.56 -9.81
N ALA A 125 8.20 -8.72 -11.00
CA ALA A 125 8.65 -8.04 -12.21
C ALA A 125 8.17 -6.57 -12.29
N ALA A 126 7.29 -6.12 -11.39
CA ALA A 126 6.85 -4.74 -11.35
C ALA A 126 7.99 -3.85 -10.82
N PRO A 127 8.32 -2.76 -11.52
CA PRO A 127 9.41 -1.88 -11.12
C PRO A 127 9.11 -1.15 -9.81
N MET A 128 10.10 -1.14 -8.92
CA MET A 128 10.09 -0.42 -7.64
C MET A 128 10.97 0.83 -7.72
N GLY A 129 10.65 1.85 -6.92
CA GLY A 129 11.41 3.10 -6.91
C GLY A 129 10.91 4.12 -7.95
N GLU A 130 9.83 3.81 -8.67
CA GLU A 130 9.19 4.70 -9.63
C GLU A 130 7.66 4.69 -9.53
N PRO A 131 6.98 5.82 -9.79
CA PRO A 131 5.53 5.94 -9.65
C PRO A 131 4.78 5.28 -10.83
N LEU A 132 4.26 4.07 -10.64
CA LEU A 132 3.56 3.31 -11.68
C LEU A 132 2.28 2.60 -11.23
N SER A 133 1.77 2.92 -10.03
CA SER A 133 0.48 2.42 -9.54
C SER A 133 -0.71 3.27 -10.03
N HIS A 134 -1.93 2.82 -9.71
CA HIS A 134 -3.18 3.52 -9.97
C HIS A 134 -3.78 4.20 -8.72
N GLY A 135 -2.96 4.46 -7.70
CA GLY A 135 -3.37 5.13 -6.46
C GLY A 135 -2.77 4.50 -5.21
N CYS A 136 -2.63 3.17 -5.20
CA CYS A 136 -2.09 2.40 -4.09
C CYS A 136 -0.56 2.56 -3.95
N ILE A 137 -0.01 2.03 -2.86
CA ILE A 137 1.43 1.93 -2.63
C ILE A 137 1.81 0.46 -2.81
N ARG A 138 2.50 0.16 -3.91
CA ARG A 138 2.99 -1.19 -4.20
C ARG A 138 4.32 -1.44 -3.53
N MET A 139 4.52 -2.67 -3.08
CA MET A 139 5.75 -3.20 -2.53
C MET A 139 6.05 -4.57 -3.16
N SER A 140 7.31 -5.01 -3.10
CA SER A 140 7.63 -6.40 -3.38
C SER A 140 6.90 -7.34 -2.41
N ASN A 141 6.68 -8.60 -2.82
CA ASN A 141 5.94 -9.56 -1.98
C ASN A 141 6.64 -9.85 -0.65
N LEU A 142 7.98 -9.91 -0.65
CA LEU A 142 8.76 -10.13 0.57
C LEU A 142 8.72 -8.90 1.49
N ASP A 143 8.85 -7.71 0.93
CA ASP A 143 8.86 -6.48 1.72
C ASP A 143 7.50 -6.20 2.36
N VAL A 144 6.39 -6.40 1.63
CA VAL A 144 5.06 -6.22 2.20
C VAL A 144 4.78 -7.26 3.28
N LEU A 145 5.30 -8.49 3.14
CA LEU A 145 5.17 -9.53 4.15
C LEU A 145 5.92 -9.11 5.43
N ASP A 146 7.18 -8.69 5.29
CA ASP A 146 7.99 -8.21 6.41
C ASP A 146 7.36 -7.00 7.10
N LEU A 147 6.92 -5.98 6.35
CA LEU A 147 6.20 -4.83 6.90
C LEU A 147 4.92 -5.28 7.63
N PHE A 148 4.15 -6.19 7.03
CA PHE A 148 2.91 -6.69 7.60
C PHE A 148 3.12 -7.35 8.97
N GLU A 149 4.19 -8.11 9.17
CA GLU A 149 4.47 -8.74 10.46
C GLU A 149 4.91 -7.73 11.53
N ARG A 150 5.48 -6.58 11.13
CA ARG A 150 5.99 -5.55 12.06
C ARG A 150 4.93 -4.56 12.56
N VAL A 151 3.87 -4.35 11.79
CA VAL A 151 2.86 -3.30 12.06
C VAL A 151 1.53 -3.87 12.52
N VAL A 152 0.72 -3.06 13.19
CA VAL A 152 -0.63 -3.44 13.64
C VAL A 152 -1.70 -2.51 13.08
N ALA A 153 -2.95 -2.97 13.09
CA ALA A 153 -4.07 -2.09 12.79
C ALA A 153 -4.11 -0.96 13.84
N GLY A 154 -4.24 0.28 13.38
CA GLY A 154 -4.15 1.48 14.20
C GLY A 154 -2.83 2.24 14.08
N ASP A 155 -1.74 1.60 13.64
CA ASP A 155 -0.48 2.29 13.40
C ASP A 155 -0.69 3.41 12.35
N ARG A 156 -0.03 4.55 12.60
CA ARG A 156 -0.15 5.75 11.77
C ARG A 156 0.68 5.61 10.50
N VAL A 157 0.17 6.22 9.44
CA VAL A 157 0.85 6.33 8.16
C VAL A 157 0.84 7.79 7.74
N PHE A 158 2.00 8.35 7.44
CA PHE A 158 2.11 9.68 6.84
C PHE A 158 2.60 9.53 5.40
N ILE A 159 1.90 10.14 4.46
CA ILE A 159 2.28 10.14 3.04
C ILE A 159 2.65 11.57 2.66
N ALA A 160 3.94 11.78 2.40
CA ALA A 160 4.56 13.07 2.11
C ALA A 160 4.88 13.22 0.62
N ASP A 161 4.59 14.38 0.05
CA ASP A 161 5.00 14.79 -1.30
C ASP A 161 6.36 15.48 -1.35
#